data_AF-A0A923YCF1-F1
#
_entry.id   AF-A0A923YCF1-F1
#
_cell.length_a   1.000
_cell.length_b   1.000
_cell.length_c   1.000
_cell.angle_alpha   90.00
_cell.angle_beta   90.00
_cell.angle_gamma   90.00
#
_symmetry.space_group_name_H-M   'P 1'
#
loop_
_entity.id
_entity.type
_entity.pdbx_description
1 polymer ?
#
loop_
_entity_poly.entity_id
_entity_poly.type
_entity_poly.pdbx_seq_one_letter_code
_entity_poly.pdbx_strand_id
1 'polypeptide(L)' 'MTPTPRPPTRPFVDFRNVWLAYNDELAARNQFAVEDISLQVNEGGFIAIVGPSGC' A
#
# COMPACT_ATOMS: atom_id res chain seq x y z
N MET A 1 -23.53 23.96 10.67
CA MET A 1 -23.25 22.62 11.22
C MET A 1 -22.68 21.78 10.08
N THR A 2 -21.37 21.56 10.06
CA THR A 2 -20.72 20.74 9.05
C THR A 2 -20.95 19.26 9.37
N PRO A 3 -21.51 18.45 8.47
CA PRO A 3 -21.67 17.03 8.71
C PRO A 3 -20.29 16.35 8.82
N THR A 4 -20.08 15.60 9.92
CA THR A 4 -18.90 14.75 10.10
C THR A 4 -18.91 13.65 9.02
N PRO A 5 -17.83 13.48 8.22
CA PRO A 5 -17.77 12.40 7.24
C PRO A 5 -17.86 11.05 7.95
N ARG A 6 -18.82 10.21 7.56
CA ARG A 6 -18.84 8.80 7.99
C ARG A 6 -17.71 8.07 7.26
N PRO A 7 -16.85 7.31 7.97
CA PRO A 7 -15.83 6.52 7.30
C PRO A 7 -16.50 5.50 6.37
N PRO A 8 -15.97 5.27 5.16
CA PRO A 8 -16.55 4.33 4.22
C PRO A 8 -16.50 2.91 4.77
N THR A 9 -17.50 2.09 4.43
CA THR A 9 -17.63 0.69 4.91
C THR A 9 -16.55 -0.22 4.33
N ARG A 10 -15.85 0.22 3.28
CA ARG A 10 -14.69 -0.45 2.69
C ARG A 10 -13.63 0.58 2.31
N PRO A 11 -12.34 0.28 2.52
CA PRO A 11 -11.27 1.12 1.98
C PRO A 11 -11.34 1.14 0.45
N PHE A 12 -10.98 2.27 -0.13
CA PHE A 12 -10.92 2.47 -1.57
C PHE A 12 -9.67 1.82 -2.17
N VAL A 13 -8.52 1.95 -1.50
CA VAL A 13 -7.30 1.17 -1.78
C VAL A 13 -7.06 0.23 -0.62
N ASP A 14 -6.82 -1.04 -0.90
CA ASP A 14 -6.59 -2.09 0.10
C ASP A 14 -5.49 -3.04 -0.37
N PHE A 15 -4.24 -2.71 -0.02
CA PHE A 15 -3.11 -3.63 -0.15
C PHE A 15 -3.12 -4.56 1.06
N ARG A 16 -3.06 -5.86 0.81
CA ARG A 16 -3.03 -6.89 1.85
C ARG A 16 -1.88 -7.83 1.57
N ASN A 17 -0.89 -7.83 2.47
CA ASN A 17 0.28 -8.71 2.39
C ASN A 17 0.87 -8.75 0.98
N VAL A 18 1.11 -7.55 0.42
CA VAL A 18 1.62 -7.41 -0.94
C VAL A 18 3.13 -7.62 -0.93
N TRP A 19 3.57 -8.51 -1.82
CA TRP A 19 4.97 -8.80 -2.10
C TRP A 19 5.23 -8.59 -3.58
N LEU A 20 6.33 -7.92 -3.90
CA LEU A 20 6.72 -7.65 -5.28
C LEU A 20 8.23 -7.74 -5.46
N ALA A 21 8.66 -8.54 -6.42
CA ALA A 21 10.01 -8.52 -6.96
C ALA A 21 9.97 -7.99 -8.41
N TYR A 22 11.09 -7.46 -8.89
CA TYR A 22 11.16 -6.95 -10.26
C TYR A 22 11.06 -8.06 -11.33
N ASN A 23 11.41 -9.30 -10.98
CA ASN A 23 11.30 -10.48 -11.83
C ASN A 23 11.25 -11.78 -11.00
N ASP A 24 10.98 -12.89 -11.66
CA ASP A 24 10.82 -14.21 -11.03
C ASP A 24 12.13 -14.78 -10.45
N GLU A 25 13.27 -14.46 -11.04
CA GLU A 25 14.59 -14.92 -10.59
C GLU A 25 14.96 -14.32 -9.22
N LEU A 26 14.64 -13.05 -9.03
CA LEU A 26 14.79 -12.34 -7.76
C LEU A 26 13.77 -12.85 -6.74
N ALA A 27 12.51 -13.06 -7.15
CA ALA A 27 11.50 -13.66 -6.28
C ALA A 27 11.92 -15.06 -5.77
N ALA A 28 12.46 -15.91 -6.65
CA ALA A 28 12.95 -17.24 -6.29
C ALA A 28 14.15 -17.21 -5.31
N ARG A 29 14.89 -16.09 -5.28
CA ARG A 29 15.98 -15.83 -4.33
C ARG A 29 15.54 -15.10 -3.07
N ASN A 30 14.23 -14.89 -2.89
CA ASN A 30 13.65 -14.04 -1.84
C ASN A 30 14.21 -12.61 -1.84
N GLN A 31 14.51 -12.06 -3.01
CA GLN A 31 14.95 -10.66 -3.19
C GLN A 31 13.77 -9.84 -3.68
N PHE A 32 13.06 -9.22 -2.76
CA PHE A 32 11.87 -8.44 -3.04
C PHE A 32 12.17 -6.95 -3.01
N ALA A 33 11.51 -6.21 -3.90
CA ALA A 33 11.52 -4.75 -3.86
C ALA A 33 10.51 -4.22 -2.84
N VAL A 34 9.44 -4.98 -2.62
CA VAL A 34 8.40 -4.67 -1.63
C VAL A 34 8.04 -5.95 -0.88
N GLU A 35 8.10 -5.90 0.44
CA GLU A 35 7.81 -7.02 1.34
C GLU A 35 6.71 -6.65 2.33
N ASP A 36 5.72 -7.54 2.46
CA ASP A 36 4.64 -7.50 3.45
C ASP A 36 3.94 -6.13 3.62
N ILE A 37 3.69 -5.44 2.50
CA ILE A 37 2.96 -4.16 2.57
C ILE A 37 1.46 -4.43 2.72
N SER A 38 0.90 -3.85 3.79
CA SER A 38 -0.54 -3.72 3.98
C SER A 38 -0.89 -2.25 4.17
N LEU A 39 -1.75 -1.71 3.31
CA LEU A 39 -2.12 -0.30 3.27
C LEU A 39 -3.59 -0.15 2.94
N GLN A 40 -4.31 0.64 3.74
CA GLN A 40 -5.71 0.97 3.50
C GLN A 40 -5.89 2.46 3.37
N VAL A 41 -6.55 2.88 2.29
CA VAL A 41 -6.84 4.31 2.01
C VAL A 41 -8.32 4.46 1.73
N ASN A 42 -8.95 5.45 2.38
CA ASN A 42 -10.34 5.80 2.14
C ASN A 42 -10.50 6.62 0.85
N GLU A 43 -11.71 6.61 0.28
CA GLU A 43 -12.01 7.41 -0.91
C GLU A 43 -11.79 8.91 -0.64
N GLY A 44 -11.11 9.59 -1.57
CA GLY A 44 -10.71 11.00 -1.41
C GLY A 44 -9.55 11.22 -0.42
N GLY A 45 -8.94 10.15 0.10
CA GLY A 45 -7.75 10.23 0.95
C GLY A 45 -6.53 10.72 0.19
N PHE A 46 -5.79 11.67 0.78
CA PHE A 46 -4.50 12.10 0.28
C PHE A 46 -3.39 11.40 1.09
N ILE A 47 -2.50 10.69 0.40
CA ILE A 47 -1.37 9.98 1.01
C ILE A 47 -0.05 10.42 0.37
N ALA A 48 1.01 10.41 1.17
CA ALA A 48 2.38 10.57 0.69
C ALA A 48 3.17 9.33 1.12
N ILE A 49 3.83 8.68 0.16
CA ILE A 49 4.77 7.60 0.41
C ILE A 49 6.16 8.21 0.26
N VAL A 50 6.98 8.11 1.32
CA VAL A 50 8.31 8.71 1.38
C VAL A 50 9.32 7.70 1.89
N GLY A 51 10.51 7.69 1.30
CA GLY A 51 11.61 6.82 1.67
C GLY A 51 12.90 7.25 0.98
N PRO A 52 14.06 6.78 1.46
CA PRO A 52 15.33 6.95 0.76
C PRO A 52 15.29 6.23 -0.61
N SER A 53 16.21 6.59 -1.51
CA SER A 53 16.34 5.91 -2.80
C SER A 53 16.58 4.41 -2.60
N GLY A 54 15.71 3.57 -3.18
CA GLY A 54 15.75 2.11 -3.03
C GLY A 54 14.90 1.56 -1.86
N CYS A 55 14.01 2.37 -1.29
CA CYS A 55 13.00 1.95 -0.31
C CYS A 55 11.80 1.24 -0.96
#